data_AF-X1A821-F1
#
_entry.id   AF-X1A821-F1
#
_cell.length_a   1.000
_cell.length_b   1.000
_cell.length_c   1.000
_cell.angle_alpha   90.00
_cell.angle_beta   90.00
_cell.angle_gamma   90.00
#
_symmetry.space_group_name_H-M   'P 1'
#
loop_
_entity.id
_entity.type
_entity.pdbx_description
1 polymer ?
#
loop_
_entity_poly.entity_id
_entity_poly.type
_entity_poly.pdbx_seq_one_letter_code
_entity_poly.pdbx_strand_id
1 'polypeptide(L)'
;SDVSAIEQPFDFLTLVGVLEHIRDLGPVLIKMKNMLSYGGSVYVEVPDTTRFARCLDAPFQQFSVEHINFFSVISLANLMQSNDFIQVFCQQDAREQSHDTMMPVISAIFRKEGPRSLSPVRDVETEQGLAKSNTYWPEKCQS
;
A
#
# COMPACT_ATOMS: atom_id res chain seq x y z
N SER A 1 9.51 -8.99 -20.71
CA SER A 1 9.73 -9.68 -19.42
C SER A 1 9.22 -11.10 -19.52
N ASP A 2 9.99 -12.08 -19.04
CA ASP A 2 9.75 -13.55 -19.14
C ASP A 2 8.48 -14.07 -18.45
N VAL A 3 7.67 -13.19 -17.85
CA VAL A 3 6.41 -13.55 -17.20
C VAL A 3 5.39 -14.14 -18.20
N SER A 4 5.57 -13.91 -19.51
CA SER A 4 4.72 -14.48 -20.57
C SER A 4 4.98 -15.98 -20.84
N ALA A 5 6.08 -16.54 -20.34
CA ALA A 5 6.42 -17.97 -20.51
C ALA A 5 5.91 -18.86 -19.37
N ILE A 6 5.07 -18.32 -18.49
CA ILE A 6 4.57 -19.03 -17.32
C ILE A 6 3.36 -19.86 -17.72
N GLU A 7 3.53 -21.18 -17.71
CA GLU A 7 2.48 -22.13 -18.09
C GLU A 7 1.45 -22.37 -16.99
N GLN A 8 1.76 -22.05 -15.73
CA GLN A 8 0.89 -22.28 -14.57
C GLN A 8 0.71 -21.01 -13.72
N PRO A 9 -0.53 -20.64 -13.34
CA PRO A 9 -0.77 -19.51 -12.45
C PRO A 9 -0.08 -19.65 -11.09
N PHE A 10 0.27 -18.53 -10.47
CA PHE A 10 0.87 -18.52 -9.13
C PHE A 10 -0.18 -18.62 -8.03
N ASP A 11 0.14 -19.33 -6.95
CA ASP A 11 -0.69 -19.35 -5.75
C ASP A 11 -0.42 -18.16 -4.83
N PHE A 12 0.75 -17.54 -4.95
CA PHE A 12 1.15 -16.40 -4.14
C PHE A 12 2.01 -15.40 -4.91
N LEU A 13 1.68 -14.11 -4.78
CA LEU A 13 2.49 -13.00 -5.28
C LEU A 13 2.94 -12.10 -4.12
N THR A 14 4.12 -11.51 -4.24
CA THR A 14 4.67 -10.59 -3.23
C THR A 14 5.05 -9.29 -3.91
N LEU A 15 4.51 -8.18 -3.42
CA LEU A 15 4.81 -6.82 -3.86
C LEU A 15 5.22 -5.99 -2.66
N VAL A 16 6.48 -5.58 -2.61
CA VAL A 16 7.03 -4.75 -1.53
C VAL A 16 7.55 -3.48 -2.16
N GLY A 17 6.96 -2.35 -1.77
CA GLY A 17 7.32 -1.04 -2.28
C GLY A 17 7.17 -0.91 -3.80
N VAL A 18 6.03 -1.36 -4.34
CA VAL A 18 5.78 -1.38 -5.79
C VAL A 18 4.61 -0.49 -6.19
N LEU A 19 3.46 -0.57 -5.49
CA LEU A 19 2.23 0.07 -5.94
C LEU A 19 2.30 1.60 -5.86
N GLU A 20 3.09 2.15 -4.96
CA GLU A 20 3.33 3.58 -4.80
C GLU A 20 4.04 4.20 -6.01
N HIS A 21 4.80 3.41 -6.78
CA HIS A 21 5.55 3.87 -7.95
C HIS A 21 4.79 3.73 -9.27
N ILE A 22 3.62 3.10 -9.27
CA ILE A 22 2.87 2.75 -10.48
C ILE A 22 1.79 3.80 -10.77
N ARG A 23 1.98 4.60 -11.82
CA ARG A 23 0.99 5.63 -12.21
C ARG A 23 -0.38 5.07 -12.58
N ASP A 24 -0.43 3.95 -13.30
CA ASP A 24 -1.70 3.32 -13.72
C ASP A 24 -1.84 1.93 -13.10
N LEU A 25 -2.57 1.88 -12.00
CA LEU A 25 -2.78 0.67 -11.20
C LEU A 25 -3.75 -0.31 -11.87
N GLY A 26 -4.65 0.16 -12.73
CA GLY A 26 -5.69 -0.68 -13.34
C GLY A 26 -5.11 -1.86 -14.14
N PRO A 27 -4.26 -1.62 -15.16
CA PRO A 27 -3.61 -2.67 -15.93
C PRO A 27 -2.76 -3.61 -15.08
N VAL A 28 -2.12 -3.10 -14.03
CA VAL A 28 -1.28 -3.89 -13.13
C VAL A 28 -2.12 -4.85 -12.29
N LEU A 29 -3.24 -4.39 -11.71
CA LEU A 29 -4.15 -5.23 -10.95
C LEU A 29 -4.83 -6.29 -11.82
N ILE A 30 -5.20 -5.94 -13.06
CA ILE A 30 -5.71 -6.91 -14.04
C ILE A 30 -4.65 -7.99 -14.32
N LYS A 31 -3.40 -7.58 -14.56
CA LYS A 31 -2.30 -8.51 -14.84
C LYS A 31 -2.02 -9.41 -13.63
N MET A 32 -1.95 -8.86 -12.43
CA MET A 32 -1.77 -9.63 -11.19
C MET A 32 -2.90 -10.66 -11.00
N LYS A 33 -4.15 -10.23 -11.20
CA LYS A 33 -5.31 -11.12 -11.11
C LYS A 33 -5.24 -12.26 -12.13
N ASN A 34 -4.76 -12.01 -13.34
CA ASN A 34 -4.59 -13.04 -14.37
C ASN A 34 -3.41 -13.98 -14.09
N MET A 35 -2.38 -13.50 -13.38
CA MET A 35 -1.24 -14.31 -12.96
C MET A 35 -1.56 -15.24 -11.79
N LEU A 36 -2.58 -14.92 -10.98
CA LEU A 36 -2.96 -15.71 -9.80
C LEU A 36 -3.92 -16.86 -10.13
N SER A 37 -3.67 -18.02 -9.52
CA SER A 37 -4.60 -19.14 -9.45
C SER A 37 -5.90 -18.74 -8.73
N TYR A 38 -6.95 -19.53 -8.89
CA TYR A 38 -8.19 -19.30 -8.14
C TYR A 38 -7.93 -19.50 -6.64
N GLY A 39 -8.30 -18.51 -5.81
CA GLY A 39 -7.96 -18.51 -4.38
C GLY A 39 -6.51 -18.15 -4.07
N GLY A 40 -5.68 -17.88 -5.10
CA GLY A 40 -4.34 -17.35 -4.94
C GLY A 40 -4.33 -16.00 -4.23
N SER A 41 -3.23 -15.67 -3.55
CA SER A 41 -3.13 -14.48 -2.70
C SER A 41 -1.98 -13.57 -3.13
N VAL A 42 -2.08 -12.30 -2.80
CA VAL A 42 -1.01 -11.32 -2.95
C VAL A 42 -0.70 -10.67 -1.62
N TYR A 43 0.58 -10.66 -1.25
CA TYR A 43 1.11 -9.80 -0.22
C TYR A 43 1.48 -8.45 -0.81
N VAL A 44 1.04 -7.37 -0.16
CA VAL A 44 1.36 -5.99 -0.50
C VAL A 44 1.94 -5.31 0.71
N GLU A 45 3.12 -4.70 0.56
CA GLU A 45 3.70 -3.76 1.52
C GLU A 45 3.94 -2.41 0.85
N VAL A 46 3.36 -1.35 1.40
CA VAL A 46 3.47 0.03 0.91
C VAL A 46 3.65 1.01 2.08
N PRO A 47 4.19 2.22 1.85
CA PRO A 47 4.26 3.26 2.87
C PRO A 47 2.87 3.63 3.44
N ASP A 48 2.80 3.83 4.76
CA ASP A 48 1.58 4.22 5.47
C ASP A 48 1.42 5.73 5.58
N THR A 49 0.65 6.32 4.68
CA THR A 49 0.45 7.78 4.58
C THR A 49 -0.20 8.36 5.84
N THR A 50 -1.02 7.58 6.56
CA THR A 50 -1.69 8.04 7.79
C THR A 50 -0.69 8.38 8.91
N ARG A 51 0.54 7.86 8.82
CA ARG A 51 1.58 8.00 9.83
C ARG A 51 2.76 8.88 9.38
N PHE A 52 2.73 9.45 8.18
CA PHE A 52 3.83 10.29 7.67
C PHE A 52 4.13 11.49 8.55
N ALA A 53 3.12 12.08 9.21
CA ALA A 53 3.31 13.19 10.16
C ALA A 53 4.18 12.82 11.39
N ARG A 54 4.51 11.54 11.59
CA ARG A 54 5.37 11.05 12.68
C ARG A 54 6.81 10.81 12.25
N CYS A 55 7.13 10.92 10.96
CA CYS A 55 8.48 10.75 10.44
C CYS A 55 9.23 12.08 10.38
N LEU A 56 10.49 12.05 10.78
CA LEU A 56 11.41 13.20 10.75
C LEU A 56 11.64 13.75 9.33
N ASP A 57 11.47 12.91 8.31
CA ASP A 57 11.71 13.23 6.88
C ASP A 57 10.45 13.69 6.12
N ALA A 58 9.33 13.88 6.82
CA ALA A 58 8.13 14.48 6.24
C ALA A 58 8.29 16.02 6.17
N PRO A 59 7.89 16.68 5.07
CA PRO A 59 7.20 16.15 3.90
C PRO A 59 8.10 15.77 2.70
N PHE A 60 9.38 16.16 2.70
CA PHE A 60 10.15 16.28 1.45
C PHE A 60 10.60 14.96 0.81
N GLN A 61 10.81 13.89 1.58
CA GLN A 61 11.18 12.59 1.00
C GLN A 61 9.98 11.70 0.65
N GLN A 62 8.90 11.82 1.44
CA GLN A 62 7.72 10.97 1.29
C GLN A 62 6.85 11.42 0.11
N PHE A 63 6.72 12.74 -0.09
CA PHE A 63 6.05 13.34 -1.25
C PHE A 63 7.08 13.66 -2.34
N SER A 64 7.62 12.62 -2.96
CA SER A 64 8.58 12.74 -4.07
C SER A 64 7.91 12.47 -5.41
N VAL A 65 8.60 12.78 -6.51
CA VAL A 65 8.16 12.38 -7.87
C VAL A 65 8.17 10.86 -8.08
N GLU A 66 8.81 10.12 -7.18
CA GLU A 66 8.93 8.67 -7.26
C GLU A 66 7.75 7.96 -6.58
N HIS A 67 7.14 8.55 -5.54
CA HIS A 67 5.91 8.05 -4.91
C HIS A 67 4.69 8.78 -5.46
N ILE A 68 4.01 8.14 -6.43
CA ILE A 68 2.85 8.68 -7.14
C ILE A 68 1.55 8.39 -6.39
N ASN A 69 1.43 7.21 -5.78
CA ASN A 69 0.24 6.82 -5.02
C ASN A 69 0.53 6.80 -3.51
N PHE A 70 -0.46 7.26 -2.75
CA PHE A 70 -0.42 7.32 -1.30
C PHE A 70 -1.53 6.46 -0.72
N PHE A 71 -1.15 5.51 0.13
CA PHE A 71 -2.08 4.54 0.69
C PHE A 71 -2.31 4.76 2.18
N SER A 72 -3.57 4.59 2.56
CA SER A 72 -3.99 4.21 3.89
C SER A 72 -4.47 2.76 3.83
N VAL A 73 -4.76 2.17 4.99
CA VAL A 73 -5.38 0.85 5.05
C VAL A 73 -6.70 0.84 4.26
N ILE A 74 -7.49 1.90 4.37
CA ILE A 74 -8.80 2.01 3.73
C ILE A 74 -8.66 2.17 2.22
N SER A 75 -7.79 3.07 1.74
CA SER A 75 -7.62 3.28 0.30
C SER A 75 -7.00 2.07 -0.40
N LEU A 76 -6.06 1.37 0.25
CA LEU A 76 -5.51 0.11 -0.24
C LEU A 76 -6.57 -0.98 -0.30
N ALA A 77 -7.38 -1.13 0.75
CA ALA A 77 -8.47 -2.10 0.78
C ALA A 77 -9.50 -1.84 -0.32
N ASN A 78 -9.93 -0.58 -0.50
CA ASN A 78 -10.86 -0.19 -1.57
C ASN A 78 -10.31 -0.49 -2.96
N LEU A 79 -9.03 -0.19 -3.21
CA LEU A 79 -8.35 -0.49 -4.47
C LEU A 79 -8.40 -2.00 -4.77
N MET A 80 -7.99 -2.82 -3.80
CA MET A 80 -7.96 -4.28 -3.98
C MET A 80 -9.37 -4.86 -4.14
N GLN A 81 -10.33 -4.38 -3.36
CA GLN A 81 -11.72 -4.84 -3.37
C GLN A 81 -12.43 -4.54 -4.69
N SER A 82 -12.22 -3.35 -5.26
CA SER A 82 -12.73 -3.00 -6.59
C SER A 82 -12.12 -3.84 -7.73
N ASN A 83 -11.10 -4.65 -7.42
CA ASN A 83 -10.41 -5.53 -8.36
C ASN A 83 -10.58 -7.02 -8.02
N ASP A 84 -11.66 -7.37 -7.32
CA ASP A 84 -12.05 -8.74 -6.98
C ASP A 84 -11.13 -9.43 -5.96
N PHE A 85 -10.53 -8.65 -5.06
CA PHE A 85 -9.77 -9.19 -3.94
C PHE A 85 -10.48 -8.98 -2.61
N ILE A 86 -10.21 -9.86 -1.64
CA ILE A 86 -10.63 -9.69 -0.26
C ILE A 86 -9.41 -9.57 0.65
N GLN A 87 -9.44 -8.66 1.61
CA GLN A 87 -8.39 -8.54 2.61
C GLN A 87 -8.49 -9.71 3.60
N VAL A 88 -7.44 -10.50 3.73
CA VAL A 88 -7.36 -11.61 4.70
C VAL A 88 -6.44 -11.27 5.88
N PHE A 89 -5.53 -10.33 5.69
CA PHE A 89 -4.62 -9.83 6.72
C PHE A 89 -4.28 -8.36 6.44
N CYS A 90 -4.10 -7.56 7.49
CA CYS A 90 -3.56 -6.22 7.41
C CYS A 90 -2.95 -5.82 8.75
N GLN A 91 -1.77 -5.21 8.68
CA GLN A 91 -1.04 -4.65 9.81
C GLN A 91 -0.37 -3.36 9.37
N GLN A 92 -0.34 -2.37 10.27
CA GLN A 92 0.46 -1.17 10.11
C GLN A 92 1.65 -1.24 11.07
N ASP A 93 2.86 -1.25 10.52
CA ASP A 93 4.13 -1.43 11.26
C ASP A 93 5.11 -0.30 10.93
N ALA A 94 6.37 -0.45 11.32
CA ALA A 94 7.49 0.36 10.88
C ALA A 94 8.68 -0.53 10.45
N ARG A 95 9.34 -0.16 9.35
CA ARG A 95 10.54 -0.82 8.81
C ARG A 95 11.74 0.09 8.92
N GLU A 96 12.89 -0.46 9.24
CA GLU A 96 14.16 0.25 9.17
C GLU A 96 14.52 0.47 7.69
N GLN A 97 14.69 1.74 7.28
CA GLN A 97 15.02 2.10 5.90
C GLN A 97 16.50 2.50 5.74
N SER A 98 17.10 3.03 6.81
CA SER A 98 18.52 3.36 6.91
C SER A 98 18.92 3.37 8.39
N HIS A 99 20.23 3.51 8.67
CA HIS A 99 20.74 3.70 10.03
C HIS A 99 19.99 4.90 10.65
N ASP A 100 19.11 4.61 11.61
CA ASP A 100 18.27 5.53 12.40
C ASP A 100 16.98 6.10 11.76
N THR A 101 16.53 5.62 10.58
CA THR A 101 15.22 6.02 10.03
C THR A 101 14.24 4.86 9.95
N MET A 102 13.11 5.00 10.65
CA MET A 102 11.97 4.07 10.60
C MET A 102 10.87 4.61 9.70
N MET A 103 10.48 3.82 8.69
CA MET A 103 9.40 4.12 7.77
C MET A 103 8.13 3.36 8.16
N PRO A 104 6.99 4.03 8.38
CA PRO A 104 5.74 3.36 8.65
C PRO A 104 5.22 2.69 7.37
N VAL A 105 4.78 1.44 7.49
CA VAL A 105 4.30 0.63 6.36
C VAL A 105 2.96 -0.01 6.66
N ILE A 106 2.18 -0.26 5.61
CA ILE A 106 1.02 -1.15 5.61
C ILE A 106 1.47 -2.47 5.00
N SER A 107 1.37 -3.56 5.73
CA SER A 107 1.58 -4.92 5.27
C SER A 107 0.25 -5.65 5.23
N ALA A 108 -0.20 -6.08 4.05
CA ALA A 108 -1.51 -6.70 3.88
C ALA A 108 -1.46 -7.91 2.95
N ILE A 109 -2.34 -8.89 3.18
CA ILE A 109 -2.57 -10.01 2.27
C ILE A 109 -3.99 -9.90 1.73
N PHE A 110 -4.10 -10.03 0.41
CA PHE A 110 -5.34 -10.03 -0.31
C PHE A 110 -5.52 -11.33 -1.08
N ARG A 111 -6.65 -11.99 -0.92
CA ARG A 111 -6.98 -13.20 -1.68
C ARG A 111 -7.83 -12.84 -2.88
N LYS A 112 -7.51 -13.40 -4.05
CA LYS A 112 -8.34 -13.31 -5.24
C LYS A 112 -9.64 -14.05 -4.98
N GLU A 113 -10.72 -13.31 -4.97
CA GLU A 113 -12.08 -13.81 -4.84
C GLU A 113 -12.81 -13.58 -6.18
N GLY A 114 -14.00 -14.15 -6.37
CA GLY A 114 -14.84 -13.78 -7.51
C GLY A 114 -15.30 -12.31 -7.43
N PRO A 115 -15.91 -11.80 -8.51
CA PRO A 115 -16.39 -10.43 -8.54
C PRO A 115 -17.37 -10.13 -7.41
N ARG A 116 -17.11 -9.04 -6.68
CA ARG A 116 -17.96 -8.55 -5.58
C ARG A 116 -18.29 -7.08 -5.80
N SER A 117 -19.58 -6.76 -5.75
CA SER A 117 -20.03 -5.38 -5.71
C SER A 117 -20.07 -4.92 -4.26
N LEU A 118 -19.05 -4.17 -3.85
CA LEU A 118 -18.99 -3.53 -2.53
C LEU A 118 -18.70 -2.05 -2.74
N SER A 119 -19.45 -1.20 -2.05
CA SER A 119 -19.26 0.25 -2.13
C SER A 119 -17.96 0.64 -1.41
N PRO A 120 -17.16 1.55 -1.99
CA PRO A 120 -15.95 2.05 -1.33
C PRO A 120 -16.26 2.64 0.04
N VAL A 121 -15.39 2.38 1.02
CA VAL A 121 -15.47 2.96 2.35
C VAL A 121 -14.76 4.32 2.35
N ARG A 122 -15.37 5.35 2.95
CA ARG A 122 -14.73 6.67 3.10
C ARG A 122 -13.55 6.57 4.07
N ASP A 123 -12.38 7.02 3.64
CA ASP A 123 -11.20 7.17 4.49
C ASP A 123 -11.29 8.46 5.30
N VAL A 124 -11.39 8.33 6.63
CA VAL A 124 -11.45 9.45 7.57
C VAL A 124 -10.15 9.63 8.36
N GLU A 125 -9.24 8.67 8.28
CA GLU A 125 -8.02 8.62 9.08
C GLU A 125 -6.90 9.41 8.41
N THR A 126 -6.78 9.30 7.08
CA THR A 126 -5.80 10.06 6.30
C THR A 126 -5.98 11.56 6.46
N GLU A 127 -7.23 12.05 6.47
CA GLU A 127 -7.57 13.46 6.67
C GLU A 127 -7.02 13.98 8.02
N GLN A 128 -7.20 13.21 9.10
CA GLN A 128 -6.72 13.58 10.43
C GLN A 128 -5.19 13.48 10.55
N GLY A 129 -4.57 12.48 9.91
CA GLY A 129 -3.12 12.30 9.87
C GLY A 129 -2.41 13.47 9.17
N LEU A 130 -2.97 13.92 8.04
CA LEU A 130 -2.46 15.06 7.28
C LEU A 130 -2.75 16.41 7.95
N ALA A 131 -3.90 16.60 8.60
CA ALA A 131 -4.18 17.86 9.30
C ALA A 131 -3.20 18.16 10.44
N LYS A 132 -2.70 17.12 11.12
CA LYS A 132 -1.73 17.24 12.20
C LYS A 132 -0.32 17.63 11.73
N SER A 133 0.04 17.39 10.47
CA SER A 133 1.33 17.85 9.93
C SER A 133 1.37 19.36 9.72
N ASN A 134 0.22 20.03 9.63
CA ASN A 134 0.12 21.47 9.40
C ASN A 134 0.06 22.30 10.70
N THR A 135 0.03 21.67 11.88
CA THR A 135 -0.15 22.35 13.18
C THR A 135 0.91 22.04 14.23
N TYR A 136 1.82 21.10 13.99
CA TYR A 136 2.86 20.72 14.96
C TYR A 136 4.23 20.56 14.28
N TRP A 137 5.10 21.56 14.46
CA TRP A 137 6.55 21.36 14.47
C TRP A 137 6.96 21.15 15.94
N PRO A 138 7.29 19.93 16.40
CA PRO A 138 7.84 19.78 17.73
C PRO A 138 9.34 20.01 17.67
N GLU A 139 9.82 21.05 18.35
CA GLU A 139 11.22 21.30 18.73
C GLU A 139 11.82 20.19 19.64
N LYS A 140 11.37 18.94 19.55
CA LYS A 140 11.81 17.86 20.44
C LYS A 140 11.99 16.54 19.70
N CYS A 141 13.01 16.49 18.86
CA CYS A 141 13.67 15.26 18.45
C CYS A 141 15.19 15.45 18.55
N GLN A 142 15.67 15.61 19.78
CA GLN A 142 17.05 15.35 20.16
C GLN A 142 17.02 14.48 21.42
N SER A 143 17.53 13.26 21.29
CA SER A 143 18.24 12.56 22.35
C SER A 143 19.31 11.71 21.70
#